data_AF-A0A5D9CJ36-F1
#
_entry.id   AF-A0A5D9CJ36-F1
#
_cell.length_a   1.000
_cell.length_b   1.000
_cell.length_c   1.000
_cell.angle_alpha   90.00
_cell.angle_beta   90.00
_cell.angle_gamma   90.00
#
_symmetry.space_group_name_H-M   'P 1'
#
loop_
_entity.id
_entity.type
_entity.pdbx_description
1 polymer ?
#
loop_
_entity_poly.entity_id
_entity_poly.type
_entity_poly.pdbx_seq_one_letter_code
_entity_poly.pdbx_strand_id
1 'polypeptide(L)'
;MHRAQLLQGIIYRMTHLRVIVEQSNQLNLQDINVHAENFFRDLLNLAFDYDLQNINIVEPNATAIDLGCDSSRIAIQVTSTPDLSKIKHTFDRFTGKGLQTKYDRLVMLIVGQKKKYRETGLGDDRFKLSFGDDVWDIADLLKKIGDLSTAKMEACHDFLSRELLVREPKLSNEVGTLVRLIEVLSSAEEGLSSGDNREDPDPDGKIHDRFADHAPFLTQQYVDLHELYGRVLSEVNAHTDLGHIRVRKLQIYLMNWSDRVLTECGGDPQAALELLTQRVLGMMGSSDAGFDDGAVRYYLIDQLIMCNVFPNKRSQSA
;
A
#
# COMPACT_ATOMS: atom_id res chain seq x y z
N MET A 1 -10.16 -0.74 1.26
CA MET A 1 -10.81 0.57 1.55
C MET A 1 -9.84 1.67 1.14
N HIS A 2 -10.22 2.58 0.24
CA HIS A 2 -9.34 3.62 -0.34
C HIS A 2 -8.58 4.44 0.72
N ARG A 3 -9.27 4.92 1.76
CA ARG A 3 -8.65 5.67 2.86
C ARG A 3 -7.55 4.89 3.59
N ALA A 4 -7.71 3.57 3.73
CA ALA A 4 -6.70 2.74 4.38
C ALA A 4 -5.42 2.64 3.53
N GLN A 5 -5.56 2.55 2.20
CA GLN A 5 -4.43 2.54 1.27
C GLN A 5 -3.67 3.88 1.30
N LEU A 6 -4.40 5.01 1.27
CA LEU A 6 -3.80 6.34 1.40
C LEU A 6 -3.03 6.48 2.71
N LEU A 7 -3.66 6.14 3.84
CA LEU A 7 -3.01 6.24 5.14
C LEU A 7 -1.77 5.35 5.23
N GLN A 8 -1.82 4.13 4.69
CA GLN A 8 -0.67 3.23 4.66
C GLN A 8 0.49 3.81 3.83
N GLY A 9 0.21 4.40 2.67
CA GLY A 9 1.21 5.08 1.84
C GLY A 9 1.83 6.31 2.52
N ILE A 10 1.03 7.07 3.26
CA ILE A 10 1.49 8.21 4.09
C ILE A 10 2.39 7.70 5.23
N ILE A 11 1.94 6.69 5.99
CA ILE A 11 2.70 6.08 7.10
C ILE A 11 4.06 5.60 6.61
N TYR A 12 4.10 4.89 5.47
CA TYR A 12 5.32 4.34 4.89
C TYR A 12 6.37 5.45 4.64
N ARG A 13 5.98 6.52 3.95
CA ARG A 13 6.89 7.62 3.58
C ARG A 13 7.32 8.45 4.78
N MET A 14 6.38 8.79 5.67
CA MET A 14 6.68 9.54 6.90
C MET A 14 7.63 8.76 7.83
N THR A 15 7.49 7.43 7.88
CA THR A 15 8.41 6.56 8.64
C THR A 15 9.82 6.60 8.04
N HIS A 16 9.93 6.55 6.71
CA HIS A 16 11.22 6.62 6.03
C HIS A 16 11.92 7.96 6.25
N LEU A 17 11.18 9.08 6.15
CA LEU A 17 11.70 10.41 6.47
C LEU A 17 12.23 10.49 7.91
N ARG A 18 11.44 10.02 8.88
CA ARG A 18 11.86 9.99 10.30
C ARG A 18 13.20 9.28 10.45
N VAL A 19 13.33 8.08 9.89
CA VAL A 19 14.55 7.26 10.00
C VAL A 19 15.73 7.98 9.33
N ILE A 20 15.55 8.54 8.14
CA ILE A 20 16.62 9.32 7.46
C ILE A 20 17.08 10.49 8.34
N VAL A 21 16.14 11.27 8.88
CA VAL A 21 16.46 12.45 9.69
C VAL A 21 17.15 12.05 10.99
N GLU A 22 16.69 10.98 11.66
CA GLU A 22 17.33 10.45 12.86
C GLU A 22 18.77 9.99 12.59
N GLN A 23 18.99 9.20 11.54
CA GLN A 23 20.32 8.71 11.17
C GLN A 23 21.24 9.84 10.71
N SER A 24 20.73 10.78 9.92
CA SER A 24 21.50 11.94 9.44
C SER A 24 21.97 12.81 10.60
N ASN A 25 21.12 13.03 11.61
CA ASN A 25 21.50 13.76 12.82
C ASN A 25 22.54 13.01 13.66
N GLN A 26 22.47 11.67 13.76
CA GLN A 26 23.51 10.87 14.42
C GLN A 26 24.87 10.98 13.70
N LEU A 27 24.85 11.20 12.39
CA LEU A 27 26.03 11.44 11.56
C LEU A 27 26.46 12.92 11.51
N ASN A 28 25.81 13.81 12.26
CA ASN A 28 26.03 15.26 12.27
C ASN A 28 25.85 15.94 10.89
N LEU A 29 25.02 15.38 10.01
CA LEU A 29 24.67 15.97 8.71
C LEU A 29 23.57 17.02 8.91
N GLN A 30 23.95 18.29 9.04
CA GLN A 30 23.02 19.37 9.42
C GLN A 30 22.10 19.84 8.29
N ASP A 31 22.49 19.64 7.02
CA ASP A 31 21.70 20.06 5.85
C ASP A 31 20.29 19.46 5.84
N ILE A 32 20.14 18.25 6.41
CA ILE A 32 18.86 17.55 6.50
C ILE A 32 17.81 18.33 7.29
N ASN A 33 18.22 19.15 8.26
CA ASN A 33 17.29 19.89 9.11
C ASN A 33 16.64 21.04 8.33
N VAL A 34 17.41 21.77 7.51
CA VAL A 34 16.89 22.83 6.63
C VAL A 34 15.94 22.25 5.58
N HIS A 35 16.28 21.07 5.04
CA HIS A 35 15.38 20.35 4.13
C HIS A 35 14.09 19.92 4.83
N ALA A 36 14.18 19.41 6.06
CA ALA A 36 13.01 19.02 6.85
C ALA A 36 12.10 20.23 7.15
N GLU A 37 12.64 21.40 7.48
CA GLU A 37 11.85 22.61 7.71
C GLU A 37 10.99 22.97 6.50
N ASN A 38 11.59 23.03 5.29
CA ASN A 38 10.86 23.35 4.07
C ASN A 38 9.83 22.26 3.72
N PHE A 39 10.19 20.99 3.87
CA PHE A 39 9.28 19.88 3.65
C PHE A 39 8.05 19.96 4.57
N PHE A 40 8.26 20.20 5.87
CA PHE A 40 7.16 20.30 6.83
C PHE A 40 6.34 21.57 6.63
N ARG A 41 6.93 22.69 6.21
CA ARG A 41 6.18 23.88 5.79
C ARG A 41 5.15 23.52 4.73
N ASP A 42 5.59 22.89 3.65
CA ASP A 42 4.73 22.60 2.50
C ASP A 42 3.68 21.54 2.83
N LEU A 43 4.06 20.50 3.59
CA LEU A 43 3.11 19.49 4.07
C LEU A 43 2.04 20.08 5.00
N LEU A 44 2.42 20.94 5.94
CA LEU A 44 1.49 21.52 6.92
C LEU A 44 0.57 22.56 6.28
N ASN A 45 1.08 23.35 5.33
CA ASN A 45 0.26 24.25 4.52
C ASN A 45 -0.82 23.48 3.77
N LEU A 46 -0.45 22.34 3.16
CA LEU A 46 -1.39 21.48 2.45
C LEU A 46 -2.40 20.79 3.38
N ALA A 47 -1.95 20.27 4.52
CA ALA A 47 -2.80 19.52 5.44
C ALA A 47 -3.80 20.43 6.17
N PHE A 48 -3.36 21.60 6.61
CA PHE A 48 -4.10 22.46 7.54
C PHE A 48 -4.52 23.81 6.96
N ASP A 49 -4.32 24.02 5.65
CA ASP A 49 -4.61 25.28 4.95
C ASP A 49 -3.90 26.50 5.59
N TYR A 50 -2.68 26.27 6.09
CA TYR A 50 -1.83 27.34 6.58
C TYR A 50 -1.08 28.05 5.45
N ASP A 51 -0.55 29.23 5.77
CA ASP A 51 0.41 29.98 4.96
C ASP A 51 1.72 30.15 5.74
N LEU A 52 2.31 29.03 6.15
CA LEU A 52 3.60 28.99 6.84
C LEU A 52 4.70 29.44 5.90
N GLN A 53 5.54 30.34 6.39
CA GLN A 53 6.77 30.79 5.73
C GLN A 53 7.97 30.47 6.61
N ASN A 54 9.12 30.21 5.97
CA ASN A 54 10.36 30.00 6.72
C ASN A 54 10.86 31.35 7.25
N ILE A 55 10.92 31.48 8.57
CA ILE A 55 11.25 32.72 9.25
C ILE A 55 12.72 33.08 9.08
N ASN A 56 13.62 32.10 8.94
CA ASN A 56 15.05 32.39 8.68
C ASN A 56 15.27 33.09 7.33
N ILE A 57 14.36 32.91 6.35
CA ILE A 57 14.43 33.60 5.05
C ILE A 57 13.95 35.06 5.18
N VAL A 58 12.95 35.31 6.03
CA VAL A 58 12.33 36.63 6.19
C VAL A 58 13.10 37.49 7.20
N GLU A 59 13.57 36.89 8.29
CA GLU A 59 14.29 37.53 9.39
C GLU A 59 15.45 36.63 9.87
N PRO A 60 16.67 36.77 9.32
CA PRO A 60 17.82 35.89 9.58
C PRO A 60 18.30 35.80 11.05
N ASN A 61 17.73 36.61 11.95
CA ASN A 61 18.06 36.66 13.38
C ASN A 61 16.88 36.26 14.30
N ALA A 62 15.77 35.78 13.76
CA ALA A 62 14.58 35.36 14.50
C ALA A 62 14.72 33.92 15.04
N THR A 63 15.79 33.68 15.78
CA THR A 63 16.30 32.36 16.25
C THR A 63 15.39 31.53 17.18
N ALA A 64 14.11 31.83 17.35
CA ALA A 64 13.23 31.10 18.27
C ALA A 64 12.34 30.03 17.62
N ILE A 65 12.07 30.17 16.31
CA ILE A 65 11.10 29.36 15.56
C ILE A 65 11.60 29.24 14.12
N ASP A 66 11.19 28.19 13.42
CA ASP A 66 11.62 27.98 12.02
C ASP A 66 10.54 28.44 11.03
N LEU A 67 9.26 28.21 11.37
CA LEU A 67 8.12 28.52 10.53
C LEU A 67 7.13 29.43 11.25
N GLY A 68 6.50 30.35 10.53
CA GLY A 68 5.42 31.17 11.05
C GLY A 68 4.36 31.48 10.00
N CYS A 69 3.11 31.54 10.44
CA CYS A 69 1.94 31.85 9.64
C CYS A 69 1.25 33.05 10.26
N ASP A 70 1.28 34.19 9.57
CA ASP A 70 0.75 35.45 10.10
C ASP A 70 -0.78 35.47 10.11
N SER A 71 -1.42 34.81 9.12
CA SER A 71 -2.88 34.73 9.01
C SER A 71 -3.50 33.88 10.11
N SER A 72 -2.91 32.71 10.40
CA SER A 72 -3.33 31.84 11.50
C SER A 72 -2.70 32.21 12.84
N ARG A 73 -1.73 33.14 12.86
CA ARG A 73 -0.95 33.55 14.03
C ARG A 73 -0.32 32.34 14.76
N ILE A 74 0.23 31.39 14.00
CA ILE A 74 0.90 30.19 14.53
C ILE A 74 2.39 30.24 14.21
N ALA A 75 3.21 29.84 15.17
CA ALA A 75 4.63 29.58 14.99
C ALA A 75 4.95 28.10 15.22
N ILE A 76 5.90 27.55 14.46
CA ILE A 76 6.32 26.16 14.55
C ILE A 76 7.85 26.09 14.59
N GLN A 77 8.37 25.35 15.57
CA GLN A 77 9.76 24.90 15.60
C GLN A 77 9.80 23.44 15.16
N VAL A 78 10.55 23.15 14.09
CA VAL A 78 10.89 21.80 13.65
C VAL A 78 12.18 21.38 14.34
N THR A 79 12.23 20.17 14.88
CA THR A 79 13.42 19.66 15.59
C THR A 79 13.49 18.14 15.51
N SER A 80 14.69 17.58 15.47
CA SER A 80 14.90 16.14 15.65
C SER A 80 15.14 15.76 17.12
N THR A 81 15.43 16.73 17.98
CA THR A 81 15.73 16.52 19.40
C THR A 81 14.45 16.59 20.25
N PRO A 82 14.05 15.50 20.93
CA PRO A 82 12.84 15.45 21.74
C PRO A 82 13.06 15.90 23.20
N ASP A 83 14.23 16.44 23.54
CA ASP A 83 14.57 16.73 24.92
C ASP A 83 13.76 17.91 25.48
N LEU A 84 13.30 17.75 26.72
CA LEU A 84 12.58 18.79 27.44
C LEU A 84 13.37 20.10 27.55
N SER A 85 14.71 20.02 27.67
CA SER A 85 15.59 21.19 27.67
C SER A 85 15.48 22.00 26.38
N LYS A 86 15.37 21.33 25.22
CA LYS A 86 15.15 21.97 23.91
C LYS A 86 13.79 22.66 23.86
N ILE A 87 12.74 22.02 24.36
CA ILE A 87 11.39 22.60 24.43
C ILE A 87 11.39 23.85 25.32
N LYS A 88 11.92 23.76 26.54
CA LYS A 88 12.04 24.89 27.48
C LYS A 88 12.84 26.04 26.89
N HIS A 89 14.01 25.75 26.34
CA HIS A 89 14.85 26.76 25.71
C HIS A 89 14.16 27.47 24.53
N THR A 90 13.39 26.72 23.71
CA THR A 90 12.63 27.31 22.59
C THR A 90 11.51 28.20 23.11
N PHE A 91 10.77 27.74 24.12
CA PHE A 91 9.71 28.51 24.78
C PHE A 91 10.24 29.81 25.42
N ASP A 92 11.35 29.74 26.15
CA ASP A 92 11.97 30.90 26.81
C ASP A 92 12.48 31.91 25.77
N ARG A 93 13.05 31.44 24.66
CA ARG A 93 13.50 32.31 23.57
C ARG A 93 12.33 32.95 22.83
N PHE A 94 11.24 32.21 22.60
CA PHE A 94 10.03 32.71 21.95
C PHE A 94 9.39 33.82 22.78
N THR A 95 9.20 33.58 24.08
CA THR A 95 8.59 34.55 25.01
C THR A 95 9.51 35.73 25.31
N GLY A 96 10.81 35.48 25.47
CA GLY A 96 11.82 36.51 25.71
C GLY A 96 12.02 37.48 24.55
N LYS A 97 11.72 37.05 23.31
CA LYS A 97 11.69 37.91 22.12
C LYS A 97 10.34 38.60 21.88
N GLY A 98 9.33 38.35 22.71
CA GLY A 98 8.01 38.97 22.57
C GLY A 98 7.17 38.42 21.41
N LEU A 99 7.54 37.25 20.84
CA LEU A 99 6.87 36.67 19.67
C LEU A 99 5.41 36.24 19.96
N GLN A 100 5.07 36.03 21.22
CA GLN A 100 3.70 35.76 21.69
C GLN A 100 2.72 36.91 21.38
N THR A 101 3.22 38.11 21.06
CA THR A 101 2.36 39.22 20.60
C THR A 101 1.93 39.06 19.14
N LYS A 102 2.76 38.37 18.35
CA LYS A 102 2.52 38.11 16.92
C LYS A 102 1.83 36.76 16.70
N TYR A 103 2.23 35.73 17.44
CA TYR A 103 1.70 34.37 17.30
C TYR A 103 1.03 33.93 18.60
N ASP A 104 -0.22 33.50 18.48
CA ASP A 104 -1.06 33.08 19.61
C ASP A 104 -0.77 31.63 20.01
N ARG A 105 -0.01 30.90 19.19
CA ARG A 105 0.33 29.49 19.41
C ARG A 105 1.75 29.17 18.95
N LEU A 106 2.48 28.41 19.78
CA LEU A 106 3.79 27.85 19.46
C LEU A 106 3.71 26.32 19.46
N VAL A 107 4.02 25.71 18.31
CA VAL A 107 4.06 24.25 18.14
C VAL A 107 5.51 23.77 18.06
N MET A 108 5.84 22.70 18.79
CA MET A 108 7.07 21.95 18.67
C MET A 108 6.82 20.70 17.83
N LEU A 109 7.33 20.67 16.60
CA LEU A 109 7.27 19.50 15.72
C LEU A 109 8.57 18.70 15.83
N ILE A 110 8.48 17.55 16.49
CA ILE A 110 9.58 16.60 16.65
C ILE A 110 9.53 15.60 15.49
N VAL A 111 10.54 15.63 14.62
CA VAL A 111 10.64 14.70 13.48
C VAL A 111 10.93 13.27 13.94
N GLY A 112 11.63 13.12 15.07
CA GLY A 112 11.83 11.84 15.75
C GLY A 112 10.63 11.42 16.60
N GLN A 113 10.87 10.58 17.60
CA GLN A 113 9.85 10.16 18.57
C GLN A 113 9.81 11.10 19.79
N LYS A 114 8.62 11.62 20.16
CA LYS A 114 8.51 12.43 21.39
C LYS A 114 8.66 11.57 22.64
N LYS A 115 9.26 12.16 23.68
CA LYS A 115 9.44 11.50 24.99
C LYS A 115 8.17 11.69 25.85
N LYS A 116 8.01 10.83 26.86
CA LYS A 116 7.06 11.10 27.94
C LYS A 116 7.67 12.15 28.86
N TYR A 117 7.07 13.33 28.88
CA TYR A 117 7.46 14.41 29.79
C TYR A 117 6.71 14.27 31.12
N ARG A 118 7.33 14.72 32.22
CA ARG A 118 6.67 14.77 33.53
C ARG A 118 5.74 15.98 33.61
N GLU A 119 6.14 17.10 33.02
CA GLU A 119 5.30 18.28 32.88
C GLU A 119 4.24 18.06 31.80
N THR A 120 3.12 18.78 31.92
CA THR A 120 2.01 18.77 30.96
C THR A 120 2.02 19.99 30.04
N GLY A 121 2.86 20.99 30.33
CA GLY A 121 2.98 22.22 29.55
C GLY A 121 3.98 23.19 30.16
N LEU A 122 4.16 24.33 29.48
CA LEU A 122 4.99 25.47 29.91
C LEU A 122 4.17 26.76 29.86
N GLY A 123 4.61 27.76 30.62
CA GLY A 123 4.06 29.11 30.56
C GLY A 123 3.17 29.52 31.74
N ASP A 124 2.55 30.67 31.60
CA ASP A 124 1.70 31.33 32.58
C ASP A 124 0.40 31.81 31.92
N ASP A 125 -0.41 32.62 32.62
CA ASP A 125 -1.68 33.10 32.08
C ASP A 125 -1.57 34.00 30.84
N ARG A 126 -0.37 34.49 30.50
CA ARG A 126 -0.14 35.31 29.29
C ARG A 126 0.10 34.46 28.05
N PHE A 127 0.77 33.33 28.20
CA PHE A 127 1.04 32.41 27.10
C PHE A 127 1.33 31.02 27.63
N LYS A 128 0.67 30.00 27.07
CA LYS A 128 0.79 28.59 27.48
C LYS A 128 1.14 27.73 26.27
N LEU A 129 2.02 26.77 26.49
CA LEU A 129 2.34 25.71 25.54
C LEU A 129 1.93 24.38 26.16
N SER A 130 0.95 23.70 25.59
CA SER A 130 0.46 22.39 26.03
C SER A 130 1.30 21.28 25.42
N PHE A 131 1.85 20.37 26.23
CA PHE A 131 2.61 19.24 25.69
C PHE A 131 1.71 18.20 25.01
N GLY A 132 0.41 18.18 25.34
CA GLY A 132 -0.56 17.33 24.66
C GLY A 132 -0.95 17.89 23.29
N ASP A 133 -1.15 19.21 23.21
CA ASP A 133 -1.74 19.84 22.03
C ASP A 133 -0.73 20.48 21.10
N ASP A 134 0.43 20.88 21.60
CA ASP A 134 1.41 21.70 20.88
C ASP A 134 2.78 21.03 20.72
N VAL A 135 3.02 19.88 21.34
CA VAL A 135 4.22 19.08 21.10
C VAL A 135 3.85 17.86 20.28
N TRP A 136 4.13 17.93 18.98
CA TRP A 136 3.80 16.90 18.00
C TRP A 136 5.02 16.06 17.69
N ASP A 137 4.83 14.76 17.52
CA ASP A 137 5.72 13.93 16.73
C ASP A 137 5.07 13.48 15.42
N ILE A 138 5.78 12.63 14.68
CA ILE A 138 5.27 12.03 13.44
C ILE A 138 3.99 11.23 13.70
N ALA A 139 3.85 10.55 14.84
CA ALA A 139 2.65 9.79 15.14
C ALA A 139 1.44 10.70 15.40
N ASP A 140 1.63 11.85 16.05
CA ASP A 140 0.58 12.86 16.20
C ASP A 140 0.18 13.46 14.85
N LEU A 141 1.16 13.76 13.99
CA LEU A 141 0.90 14.30 12.66
C LEU A 141 0.15 13.29 11.78
N LEU A 142 0.51 12.00 11.84
CA LEU A 142 -0.19 10.92 11.13
C LEU A 142 -1.65 10.79 11.58
N LYS A 143 -1.93 10.92 12.89
CA LYS A 143 -3.32 10.94 13.40
C LYS A 143 -4.09 12.12 12.83
N LYS A 144 -3.51 13.33 12.93
CA LYS A 144 -4.13 14.56 12.40
C LYS A 144 -4.42 14.45 10.90
N ILE A 145 -3.51 13.89 10.12
CA ILE A 145 -3.70 13.67 8.67
C ILE A 145 -4.76 12.58 8.41
N GLY A 146 -4.78 11.51 9.19
CA GLY A 146 -5.76 10.42 9.07
C GLY A 146 -7.20 10.84 9.34
N ASP A 147 -7.39 11.89 10.13
CA ASP A 147 -8.69 12.49 10.44
C ASP A 147 -9.16 13.51 9.38
N LEU A 148 -8.34 13.83 8.37
CA LEU A 148 -8.72 14.74 7.30
C LEU A 148 -9.71 14.12 6.31
N SER A 149 -10.33 14.98 5.50
CA SER A 149 -11.14 14.57 4.36
C SER A 149 -10.31 13.74 3.37
N THR A 150 -10.96 12.83 2.64
CA THR A 150 -10.26 11.96 1.67
C THR A 150 -9.47 12.78 0.63
N ALA A 151 -10.03 13.89 0.14
CA ALA A 151 -9.34 14.77 -0.81
C ALA A 151 -8.05 15.38 -0.24
N LYS A 152 -8.03 15.77 1.04
CA LYS A 152 -6.80 16.25 1.69
C LYS A 152 -5.81 15.13 1.94
N MET A 153 -6.27 13.94 2.30
CA MET A 153 -5.40 12.77 2.44
C MET A 153 -4.73 12.41 1.10
N GLU A 154 -5.47 12.45 -0.01
CA GLU A 154 -4.94 12.28 -1.37
C GLU A 154 -3.88 13.33 -1.68
N ALA A 155 -4.17 14.60 -1.43
CA ALA A 155 -3.21 15.68 -1.66
C ALA A 155 -1.91 15.49 -0.85
N CYS A 156 -2.03 15.14 0.45
CA CYS A 156 -0.89 14.82 1.30
C CYS A 156 -0.12 13.60 0.78
N HIS A 157 -0.83 12.53 0.40
CA HIS A 157 -0.23 11.31 -0.14
C HIS A 157 0.58 11.61 -1.41
N ASP A 158 0.02 12.41 -2.32
CA ASP A 158 0.65 12.76 -3.59
C ASP A 158 1.86 13.68 -3.38
N PHE A 159 1.76 14.64 -2.47
CA PHE A 159 2.90 15.47 -2.07
C PHE A 159 4.04 14.60 -1.52
N LEU A 160 3.75 13.72 -0.56
CA LEU A 160 4.74 12.82 0.03
C LEU A 160 5.37 11.90 -1.03
N SER A 161 4.58 11.42 -1.98
CA SER A 161 5.06 10.53 -3.05
C SER A 161 6.02 11.22 -4.02
N ARG A 162 5.86 12.53 -4.24
CA ARG A 162 6.80 13.32 -5.06
C ARG A 162 8.06 13.69 -4.30
N GLU A 163 7.92 14.15 -3.06
CA GLU A 163 9.04 14.65 -2.26
C GLU A 163 9.92 13.53 -1.71
N LEU A 164 9.32 12.38 -1.35
CA LEU A 164 10.01 11.25 -0.75
C LEU A 164 10.04 10.09 -1.74
N LEU A 165 11.07 10.09 -2.59
CA LEU A 165 11.37 9.01 -3.55
C LEU A 165 11.86 7.76 -2.81
N VAL A 166 10.94 7.08 -2.14
CA VAL A 166 11.18 5.74 -1.62
C VAL A 166 10.94 4.77 -2.76
N ARG A 167 11.98 4.08 -3.21
CA ARG A 167 11.84 3.00 -4.17
C ARG A 167 11.10 1.86 -3.51
N GLU A 168 9.78 1.81 -3.70
CA GLU A 168 9.02 0.60 -3.40
C GLU A 168 9.57 -0.50 -4.32
N PRO A 169 9.91 -1.69 -3.80
CA PRO A 169 10.26 -2.81 -4.65
C PRO A 169 9.04 -3.14 -5.50
N LYS A 170 9.10 -2.77 -6.78
CA LYS A 170 8.04 -3.07 -7.73
C LYS A 170 8.06 -4.58 -7.96
N LEU A 171 6.97 -5.26 -7.63
CA LEU A 171 6.78 -6.63 -8.06
C LEU A 171 6.90 -6.67 -9.59
N SER A 172 7.46 -7.77 -10.12
CA SER A 172 7.41 -7.99 -11.56
C SER A 172 5.93 -8.09 -12.00
N ASN A 173 5.63 -7.75 -13.25
CA ASN A 173 4.24 -7.67 -13.70
C ASN A 173 3.53 -9.02 -13.57
N GLU A 174 4.27 -10.10 -13.78
CA GLU A 174 3.82 -11.49 -13.68
C GLU A 174 3.44 -11.82 -12.23
N VAL A 175 4.30 -11.49 -11.26
CA VAL A 175 4.02 -11.70 -9.83
C VAL A 175 2.77 -10.91 -9.41
N GLY A 176 2.71 -9.63 -9.77
CA GLY A 176 1.55 -8.78 -9.47
C GLY A 176 0.26 -9.33 -10.09
N THR A 177 0.34 -9.83 -11.32
CA THR A 177 -0.80 -10.44 -12.03
C THR A 177 -1.27 -11.72 -11.33
N LEU A 178 -0.36 -12.64 -10.97
CA LEU A 178 -0.74 -13.89 -10.32
C LEU A 178 -1.33 -13.69 -8.92
N VAL A 179 -0.79 -12.78 -8.13
CA VAL A 179 -1.35 -12.43 -6.80
C VAL A 179 -2.77 -11.89 -6.97
N ARG A 180 -2.95 -10.92 -7.87
CA ARG A 180 -4.27 -10.32 -8.13
C ARG A 180 -5.28 -11.34 -8.66
N LEU A 181 -4.85 -12.21 -9.57
CA LEU A 181 -5.67 -13.29 -10.12
C LEU A 181 -6.18 -14.19 -8.99
N ILE A 182 -5.29 -14.65 -8.11
CA ILE A 182 -5.65 -15.56 -7.01
C ILE A 182 -6.59 -14.87 -6.02
N GLU A 183 -6.36 -13.60 -5.70
CA GLU A 183 -7.27 -12.81 -4.85
C GLU A 183 -8.68 -12.77 -5.42
N VAL A 184 -8.82 -12.40 -6.69
CA VAL A 184 -10.12 -12.25 -7.36
C VAL A 184 -10.84 -13.59 -7.45
N LEU A 185 -10.16 -14.65 -7.90
CA LEU A 185 -10.75 -15.99 -8.00
C LEU A 185 -11.11 -16.57 -6.63
N SER A 186 -10.31 -16.33 -5.60
CA SER A 186 -10.59 -16.82 -4.24
C SER A 186 -11.78 -16.10 -3.57
N SER A 187 -12.11 -14.90 -4.04
CA SER A 187 -13.22 -14.09 -3.54
C SER A 187 -14.54 -14.33 -4.29
N ALA A 188 -14.49 -15.02 -5.43
CA ALA A 188 -15.68 -15.34 -6.21
C ALA A 188 -16.55 -16.37 -5.46
N GLU A 189 -17.76 -15.98 -5.07
CA GLU A 189 -18.71 -16.86 -4.40
C GLU A 189 -19.70 -17.46 -5.41
N GLU A 190 -19.71 -18.80 -5.51
CA GLU A 190 -20.89 -19.54 -5.95
C GLU A 190 -21.28 -20.56 -4.88
N GLY A 191 -22.60 -20.76 -4.72
CA GLY A 191 -23.18 -21.66 -3.73
C GLY A 191 -22.63 -23.08 -3.86
N LEU A 192 -22.10 -23.60 -2.76
CA LEU A 192 -21.63 -24.98 -2.64
C LEU A 192 -22.80 -25.94 -2.95
N SER A 193 -22.80 -26.59 -4.10
CA SER A 193 -23.61 -27.79 -4.28
C SER A 193 -22.88 -28.96 -3.62
N SER A 194 -23.43 -29.45 -2.51
CA SER A 194 -22.96 -30.65 -1.83
C SER A 194 -23.03 -31.86 -2.76
N GLY A 195 -21.86 -32.33 -3.19
CA GLY A 195 -21.70 -33.48 -4.07
C GLY A 195 -20.22 -33.82 -4.23
N ASP A 196 -19.53 -33.93 -3.11
CA ASP A 196 -18.09 -34.22 -3.03
C ASP A 196 -17.86 -35.70 -3.33
N ASN A 197 -17.63 -36.00 -4.60
CA ASN A 197 -16.95 -37.19 -5.09
C ASN A 197 -16.02 -36.70 -6.19
N ARG A 198 -14.88 -36.14 -5.79
CA ARG A 198 -13.81 -35.79 -6.70
C ARG A 198 -12.99 -37.07 -6.93
N GLU A 199 -12.93 -37.53 -8.18
CA GLU A 199 -11.97 -38.55 -8.59
C GLU A 199 -10.55 -37.96 -8.53
N ASP A 200 -9.55 -38.82 -8.34
CA ASP A 200 -8.16 -38.38 -8.38
C ASP A 200 -7.87 -37.69 -9.73
N PRO A 201 -7.04 -36.63 -9.75
CA PRO A 201 -6.68 -35.95 -10.98
C PRO A 201 -6.10 -36.95 -11.99
N ASP A 202 -6.76 -37.11 -13.14
CA ASP A 202 -6.29 -37.89 -14.28
C ASP A 202 -6.01 -36.93 -15.45
N PRO A 203 -4.83 -36.27 -15.45
CA PRO A 203 -4.44 -35.35 -16.51
C PRO A 203 -4.24 -36.06 -17.84
N ASP A 204 -3.77 -37.31 -17.84
CA ASP A 204 -3.49 -38.07 -19.06
C ASP A 204 -4.79 -38.42 -19.77
N GLY A 205 -5.77 -39.03 -19.08
CA GLY A 205 -7.09 -39.33 -19.66
C GLY A 205 -7.85 -38.07 -20.07
N LYS A 206 -7.51 -36.92 -19.49
CA LYS A 206 -8.10 -35.64 -19.87
C LYS A 206 -7.48 -35.04 -21.13
N ILE A 207 -6.16 -34.89 -21.15
CA ILE A 207 -5.45 -34.19 -22.22
C ILE A 207 -5.34 -35.12 -23.43
N HIS A 208 -4.93 -36.37 -23.21
CA HIS A 208 -4.61 -37.30 -24.29
C HIS A 208 -5.81 -38.11 -24.78
N ASP A 209 -6.83 -38.34 -23.96
CA ASP A 209 -8.05 -39.05 -24.40
C ASP A 209 -9.22 -38.10 -24.69
N ARG A 210 -9.67 -37.31 -23.70
CA ARG A 210 -10.86 -36.43 -23.88
C ARG A 210 -10.60 -35.27 -24.85
N PHE A 211 -9.43 -34.66 -24.78
CA PHE A 211 -9.05 -33.51 -25.61
C PHE A 211 -7.95 -33.86 -26.61
N ALA A 212 -7.92 -35.11 -27.09
CA ALA A 212 -6.87 -35.64 -27.96
C ALA A 212 -6.53 -34.72 -29.15
N ASP A 213 -7.56 -34.19 -29.83
CA ASP A 213 -7.39 -33.30 -30.99
C ASP A 213 -6.69 -31.96 -30.64
N HIS A 214 -6.76 -31.54 -29.38
CA HIS A 214 -6.13 -30.32 -28.87
C HIS A 214 -4.94 -30.60 -27.95
N ALA A 215 -4.57 -31.87 -27.72
CA ALA A 215 -3.46 -32.25 -26.86
C ALA A 215 -2.14 -31.58 -27.28
N PRO A 216 -1.75 -31.53 -28.58
CA PRO A 216 -0.53 -30.85 -28.99
C PRO A 216 -0.52 -29.37 -28.61
N PHE A 217 -1.67 -28.69 -28.75
CA PHE A 217 -1.82 -27.30 -28.37
C PHE A 217 -1.67 -27.10 -26.85
N LEU A 218 -2.41 -27.88 -26.04
CA LEU A 218 -2.39 -27.74 -24.58
C LEU A 218 -1.01 -28.05 -24.00
N THR A 219 -0.35 -29.11 -24.48
CA THR A 219 0.99 -29.48 -24.04
C THR A 219 2.02 -28.42 -24.43
N GLN A 220 1.99 -27.92 -25.67
CA GLN A 220 2.92 -26.89 -26.12
C GLN A 220 2.75 -25.60 -25.30
N GLN A 221 1.51 -25.18 -25.06
CA GLN A 221 1.21 -24.00 -24.25
C GLN A 221 1.72 -24.14 -22.81
N TYR A 222 1.58 -25.32 -22.19
CA TYR A 222 2.17 -25.55 -20.87
C TYR A 222 3.69 -25.43 -20.90
N VAL A 223 4.36 -26.11 -21.82
CA VAL A 223 5.84 -26.10 -21.91
C VAL A 223 6.38 -24.68 -22.12
N ASP A 224 5.83 -23.95 -23.09
CA ASP A 224 6.29 -22.60 -23.44
C ASP A 224 6.12 -21.62 -22.28
N LEU A 225 5.00 -21.72 -21.56
CA LEU A 225 4.68 -20.81 -20.46
C LEU A 225 5.31 -21.25 -19.13
N HIS A 226 5.55 -22.55 -18.91
CA HIS A 226 6.15 -23.06 -17.69
C HIS A 226 7.58 -22.54 -17.48
N GLU A 227 8.36 -22.42 -18.56
CA GLU A 227 9.71 -21.85 -18.49
C GLU A 227 9.70 -20.40 -17.98
N LEU A 228 8.67 -19.63 -18.33
CA LEU A 228 8.54 -18.22 -17.98
C LEU A 228 7.89 -18.00 -16.62
N TYR A 229 6.82 -18.74 -16.32
CA TYR A 229 5.91 -18.46 -15.20
C TYR A 229 5.91 -19.55 -14.12
N GLY A 230 6.45 -20.75 -14.39
CA GLY A 230 6.35 -21.90 -13.50
C GLY A 230 6.96 -21.66 -12.12
N ARG A 231 8.18 -21.11 -12.09
CA ARG A 231 8.85 -20.75 -10.83
C ARG A 231 8.09 -19.67 -10.08
N VAL A 232 7.65 -18.63 -10.80
CA VAL A 232 6.92 -17.49 -10.22
C VAL A 232 5.61 -17.95 -9.59
N LEU A 233 4.84 -18.79 -10.28
CA LEU A 233 3.59 -19.34 -9.76
C LEU A 233 3.83 -20.21 -8.51
N SER A 234 4.88 -21.04 -8.51
CA SER A 234 5.24 -21.84 -7.32
C SER A 234 5.57 -20.95 -6.12
N GLU A 235 6.32 -19.87 -6.32
CA GLU A 235 6.69 -18.93 -5.26
C GLU A 235 5.46 -18.16 -4.75
N VAL A 236 4.58 -17.71 -5.65
CA VAL A 236 3.31 -17.06 -5.28
C VAL A 236 2.47 -18.02 -4.44
N ASN A 237 2.20 -19.24 -4.93
CA ASN A 237 1.39 -20.24 -4.21
C ASN A 237 1.93 -20.54 -2.81
N ALA A 238 3.25 -20.62 -2.64
CA ALA A 238 3.88 -20.86 -1.34
C ALA A 238 3.71 -19.71 -0.33
N HIS A 239 3.55 -18.48 -0.82
CA HIS A 239 3.45 -17.27 0.01
C HIS A 239 2.03 -16.67 0.06
N THR A 240 1.10 -17.15 -0.76
CA THR A 240 -0.32 -16.79 -0.62
C THR A 240 -0.89 -17.38 0.67
N ASP A 241 -1.34 -16.51 1.57
CA ASP A 241 -2.00 -16.92 2.83
C ASP A 241 -3.47 -17.32 2.59
N LEU A 242 -3.67 -18.32 1.73
CA LEU A 242 -4.97 -18.93 1.49
C LEU A 242 -5.11 -20.16 2.40
N GLY A 243 -5.91 -20.04 3.45
CA GLY A 243 -6.28 -21.20 4.26
C GLY A 243 -6.93 -22.30 3.42
N HIS A 244 -6.78 -23.57 3.84
CA HIS A 244 -7.24 -24.75 3.11
C HIS A 244 -8.68 -24.68 2.58
N ILE A 245 -9.60 -24.07 3.36
CA ILE A 245 -11.00 -23.89 2.97
C ILE A 245 -11.13 -22.97 1.75
N ARG A 246 -10.38 -21.87 1.68
CA ARG A 246 -10.43 -20.93 0.55
C ARG A 246 -9.83 -21.53 -0.71
N VAL A 247 -8.71 -22.26 -0.58
CA VAL A 247 -8.14 -23.03 -1.70
C VAL A 247 -9.17 -24.01 -2.25
N ARG A 248 -9.86 -24.74 -1.38
CA ARG A 248 -10.90 -25.68 -1.82
C ARG A 248 -12.06 -24.98 -2.52
N LYS A 249 -12.53 -23.85 -2.01
CA LYS A 249 -13.58 -23.04 -2.66
C LYS A 249 -13.16 -22.56 -4.05
N LEU A 250 -11.94 -22.05 -4.18
CA LEU A 250 -11.38 -21.61 -5.46
C LEU A 250 -11.36 -22.76 -6.47
N GLN A 251 -10.88 -23.95 -6.07
CA GLN A 251 -10.87 -25.12 -6.95
C GLN A 251 -12.27 -25.49 -7.43
N ILE A 252 -13.26 -25.55 -6.53
CA ILE A 252 -14.65 -25.87 -6.89
C ILE A 252 -15.23 -24.80 -7.83
N TYR A 253 -14.97 -23.53 -7.53
CA TYR A 253 -15.40 -22.40 -8.37
C TYR A 253 -14.83 -22.53 -9.78
N LEU A 254 -13.52 -22.70 -9.92
CA LEU A 254 -12.86 -22.89 -11.21
C LEU A 254 -13.43 -24.08 -11.98
N MET A 255 -13.69 -25.17 -11.28
CA MET A 255 -14.17 -26.42 -11.89
C MET A 255 -15.56 -26.24 -12.51
N ASN A 256 -16.50 -25.66 -11.75
CA ASN A 256 -17.86 -25.40 -12.21
C ASN A 256 -17.89 -24.30 -13.29
N TRP A 257 -17.13 -23.24 -13.08
CA TRP A 257 -17.10 -22.10 -14.00
C TRP A 257 -16.50 -22.48 -15.34
N SER A 258 -15.36 -23.18 -15.34
CA SER A 258 -14.71 -23.65 -16.57
C SER A 258 -15.55 -24.67 -17.34
N ASP A 259 -16.31 -25.55 -16.68
CA ASP A 259 -17.19 -26.50 -17.36
C ASP A 259 -18.35 -25.80 -18.09
N ARG A 260 -18.91 -24.74 -17.49
CA ARG A 260 -19.90 -23.88 -18.17
C ARG A 260 -19.29 -23.19 -19.38
N VAL A 261 -18.10 -22.60 -19.23
CA VAL A 261 -17.41 -21.94 -20.35
C VAL A 261 -17.08 -22.94 -21.47
N LEU A 262 -16.65 -24.16 -21.13
CA LEU A 262 -16.40 -25.21 -22.11
C LEU A 262 -17.67 -25.59 -22.87
N THR A 263 -18.81 -25.68 -22.17
CA THR A 263 -20.11 -25.94 -22.77
C THR A 263 -20.55 -24.81 -23.70
N GLU A 264 -20.34 -23.54 -23.31
CA GLU A 264 -20.59 -22.37 -24.15
C GLU A 264 -19.77 -22.39 -25.45
N CYS A 265 -18.53 -22.91 -25.39
CA CYS A 265 -17.64 -23.06 -26.53
C CYS A 265 -17.85 -24.37 -27.32
N GLY A 266 -18.96 -25.09 -27.10
CA GLY A 266 -19.26 -26.33 -27.84
C GLY A 266 -18.30 -27.49 -27.55
N GLY A 267 -17.59 -27.46 -26.43
CA GLY A 267 -16.62 -28.49 -26.05
C GLY A 267 -15.20 -28.27 -26.56
N ASP A 268 -14.92 -27.16 -27.26
CA ASP A 268 -13.58 -26.80 -27.72
C ASP A 268 -12.73 -26.24 -26.55
N PRO A 269 -11.69 -26.98 -26.08
CA PRO A 269 -10.86 -26.55 -24.95
C PRO A 269 -9.96 -25.35 -25.30
N GLN A 270 -9.60 -25.15 -26.57
CA GLN A 270 -8.79 -24.01 -26.99
C GLN A 270 -9.62 -22.73 -26.95
N ALA A 271 -10.81 -22.74 -27.56
CA ALA A 271 -11.73 -21.61 -27.52
C ALA A 271 -12.18 -21.28 -26.07
N ALA A 272 -12.44 -22.32 -25.27
CA ALA A 272 -12.83 -22.16 -23.88
C ALA A 272 -11.69 -21.58 -23.00
N LEU A 273 -10.45 -22.00 -23.22
CA LEU A 273 -9.29 -21.46 -22.50
C LEU A 273 -9.09 -19.97 -22.81
N GLU A 274 -9.20 -19.58 -24.08
CA GLU A 274 -9.10 -18.18 -24.50
C GLU A 274 -10.19 -17.32 -23.86
N LEU A 275 -11.44 -17.81 -23.86
CA LEU A 275 -12.56 -17.11 -23.24
C LEU A 275 -12.42 -17.01 -21.71
N LEU A 276 -11.90 -18.05 -21.05
CA LEU A 276 -11.58 -18.01 -19.60
C LEU A 276 -10.53 -16.95 -19.31
N THR A 277 -9.42 -16.90 -20.06
CA THR A 277 -8.35 -15.90 -19.89
C THR A 277 -8.92 -14.49 -20.00
N GLN A 278 -9.72 -14.22 -21.04
CA GLN A 278 -10.36 -12.90 -21.23
C GLN A 278 -11.29 -12.54 -20.06
N ARG A 279 -12.11 -13.48 -19.58
CA ARG A 279 -13.02 -13.23 -18.45
C ARG A 279 -12.24 -12.99 -17.15
N VAL A 280 -11.17 -13.74 -16.88
CA VAL A 280 -10.30 -13.52 -15.71
C VAL A 280 -9.66 -12.14 -15.76
N LEU A 281 -9.08 -11.75 -16.90
CA LEU A 281 -8.55 -10.39 -17.11
C LEU A 281 -9.60 -9.32 -16.83
N GLY A 282 -10.83 -9.52 -17.33
CA GLY A 282 -11.96 -8.62 -17.07
C GLY A 282 -12.33 -8.50 -15.59
N MET A 283 -12.24 -9.58 -14.82
CA MET A 283 -12.52 -9.56 -13.37
C MET A 283 -11.44 -8.81 -12.56
N MET A 284 -10.20 -8.75 -13.06
CA MET A 284 -9.10 -8.11 -12.33
C MET A 284 -9.15 -6.57 -12.36
N GLY A 285 -9.87 -5.98 -13.32
CA GLY A 285 -10.03 -4.53 -13.50
C GLY A 285 -8.88 -3.89 -14.29
N SER A 286 -8.54 -2.64 -13.96
CA SER A 286 -7.44 -1.89 -14.59
C SER A 286 -6.18 -1.84 -13.70
N SER A 287 -5.00 -1.91 -14.31
CA SER A 287 -3.70 -1.69 -13.66
C SER A 287 -2.83 -0.72 -14.48
N ASP A 288 -1.93 0.02 -13.83
CA ASP A 288 -1.07 1.03 -14.48
C ASP A 288 -0.16 0.46 -15.58
N ALA A 289 0.21 -0.82 -15.48
CA ALA A 289 1.07 -1.51 -16.45
C ALA A 289 0.32 -2.49 -17.37
N GLY A 290 -0.98 -2.71 -17.14
CA GLY A 290 -1.73 -3.83 -17.72
C GLY A 290 -1.35 -5.17 -17.07
N PHE A 291 -2.30 -6.12 -17.05
CA PHE A 291 -2.03 -7.47 -16.56
C PHE A 291 -1.35 -8.34 -17.62
N ASP A 292 -0.49 -9.25 -17.19
CA ASP A 292 0.19 -10.20 -18.07
C ASP A 292 -0.76 -11.34 -18.47
N ASP A 293 -1.21 -11.34 -19.74
CA ASP A 293 -2.06 -12.39 -20.32
C ASP A 293 -1.44 -13.79 -20.21
N GLY A 294 -0.13 -13.90 -20.46
CA GLY A 294 0.61 -15.17 -20.40
C GLY A 294 0.61 -15.76 -19.00
N ALA A 295 0.75 -14.92 -17.96
CA ALA A 295 0.67 -15.35 -16.57
C ALA A 295 -0.72 -15.91 -16.21
N VAL A 296 -1.79 -15.24 -16.65
CA VAL A 296 -3.18 -15.71 -16.46
C VAL A 296 -3.40 -17.03 -17.17
N ARG A 297 -2.98 -17.12 -18.44
CA ARG A 297 -3.12 -18.32 -19.27
C ARG A 297 -2.35 -19.50 -18.70
N TYR A 298 -1.13 -19.27 -18.23
CA TYR A 298 -0.32 -20.29 -17.57
C TYR A 298 -1.01 -20.83 -16.32
N TYR A 299 -1.53 -19.94 -15.46
CA TYR A 299 -2.28 -20.34 -14.28
C TYR A 299 -3.45 -21.27 -14.63
N LEU A 300 -4.24 -20.92 -15.65
CA LEU A 300 -5.39 -21.73 -16.06
C LEU A 300 -4.98 -23.10 -16.62
N ILE A 301 -3.85 -23.17 -17.35
CA ILE A 301 -3.31 -24.44 -17.86
C ILE A 301 -2.75 -25.31 -16.72
N ASP A 302 -2.04 -24.72 -15.76
CA ASP A 302 -1.59 -25.42 -14.55
C ASP A 302 -2.79 -26.01 -13.79
N GLN A 303 -3.85 -25.22 -13.63
CA GLN A 303 -5.10 -25.69 -13.03
C GLN A 303 -5.84 -26.73 -13.89
N LEU A 304 -5.66 -26.73 -15.22
CA LEU A 304 -6.18 -27.77 -16.12
C LEU A 304 -5.49 -29.10 -15.86
N ILE A 305 -4.16 -29.11 -15.71
CA ILE A 305 -3.38 -30.32 -15.36
C ILE A 305 -3.80 -30.84 -13.99
N MET A 306 -4.00 -29.94 -13.02
CA MET A 306 -4.53 -30.28 -11.70
C MET A 306 -6.02 -30.67 -11.71
N CYS A 307 -6.67 -30.75 -12.88
CA CYS A 307 -8.08 -31.07 -13.06
C CYS A 307 -9.07 -30.13 -12.33
N ASN A 308 -8.64 -28.90 -12.01
CA ASN A 308 -9.48 -27.84 -11.45
C ASN A 308 -10.15 -26.98 -12.53
N VAL A 309 -9.66 -27.00 -13.76
CA VAL A 309 -10.27 -26.36 -14.94
C VAL A 309 -10.68 -27.45 -15.93
N PHE A 310 -11.88 -27.45 -16.51
CA PHE A 310 -12.40 -28.53 -17.37
C PHE A 310 -12.39 -29.91 -16.66
N PRO A 311 -13.16 -30.11 -15.58
CA PRO A 311 -13.19 -31.37 -14.84
C PRO A 311 -13.49 -32.58 -15.72
N ASN A 312 -12.90 -33.74 -15.43
CA ASN A 312 -13.26 -34.99 -16.11
C ASN A 312 -14.76 -35.27 -15.98
N LYS A 313 -15.37 -35.76 -17.08
CA LYS A 313 -16.77 -36.19 -17.02
C LYS A 313 -16.83 -37.40 -16.10
N ARG A 314 -17.72 -37.37 -15.10
CA ARG A 314 -17.98 -38.55 -14.27
C ARG A 314 -18.27 -39.72 -15.19
N SER A 315 -17.53 -40.81 -15.03
CA SER A 315 -17.86 -42.07 -15.67
C SER A 315 -19.30 -42.40 -15.24
N GLN A 316 -20.23 -42.46 -16.21
CA GLN A 316 -21.54 -43.04 -15.92
C GLN A 316 -21.27 -44.52 -15.70
N SER A 317 -21.16 -44.93 -14.43
CA SER A 317 -21.18 -46.34 -14.07
C SER A 317 -22.48 -46.94 -14.63
N ALA A 318 -22.31 -47.82 -15.61
CA ALA A 318 -23.36 -48.71 -16.09
C ALA A 318 -23.82 -49.66 -14.97
#